data_AF-A0AAU9WCJ5-F1
#
_entry.id   AF-A0AAU9WCJ5-F1
#
_cell.length_a   1.000
_cell.length_b   1.000
_cell.length_c   1.000
_cell.angle_alpha   90.00
_cell.angle_beta   90.00
_cell.angle_gamma   90.00
#
_symmetry.space_group_name_H-M   'P 1'
#
loop_
_entity.id
_entity.type
_entity.pdbx_description
1 polymer ?
#
loop_
_entity_poly.entity_id
_entity_poly.type
_entity_poly.pdbx_seq_one_letter_code
_entity_poly.pdbx_strand_id
1 'polypeptide(L)'
;MEKCKAECFLSDPSGTIPLTLWEDKINEVSEGKTYTFHNVRVIKEYKSDKLALGTTMHDCTVSEAEDFIESLPQSVELPDSFTTTEAKVEVIGLLTFGKYLSCLQCHKKVADGSFTAKIIKCGNCNLTQKRDKCITNCFAQVKVSQDDNQFTVTFFQEQIKKVFNISQRPQTLDEEKITEALLDAPILKIKYDNKSKIINEVSPYII
;
A
#
# COMPACT_ATOMS: atom_id res chain seq x y z
N MET A 1 -20.16 5.58 18.76
CA MET A 1 -18.76 5.14 18.95
C MET A 1 -18.44 4.18 17.83
N GLU A 2 -17.39 4.47 17.05
CA GLU A 2 -16.85 3.50 16.10
C GLU A 2 -16.23 2.34 16.89
N LYS A 3 -16.43 1.11 16.42
CA LYS A 3 -15.80 -0.07 17.00
C LYS A 3 -14.33 -0.10 16.58
N CYS A 4 -13.42 -0.22 17.55
CA CYS A 4 -12.00 -0.28 17.26
C CYS A 4 -11.59 -1.71 16.90
N LYS A 5 -10.83 -1.86 15.81
CA LYS A 5 -10.19 -3.12 15.42
C LYS A 5 -8.71 -2.91 15.11
N ALA A 6 -7.91 -3.92 15.38
CA ALA A 6 -6.53 -4.03 14.89
C ALA A 6 -6.37 -5.40 14.21
N GLU A 7 -5.58 -5.47 13.15
CA GLU A 7 -5.20 -6.76 12.56
C GLU A 7 -3.78 -7.12 13.05
N CYS A 8 -3.34 -8.37 12.97
CA CYS A 8 -1.97 -8.79 13.32
C CYS A 8 -1.73 -10.22 12.81
N PHE A 9 -0.54 -10.76 13.05
CA PHE A 9 -0.20 -12.16 12.76
C PHE A 9 0.19 -12.85 14.05
N LEU A 10 -0.40 -14.01 14.27
CA LEU A 10 0.16 -14.98 15.20
C LEU A 10 1.18 -15.82 14.43
N SER A 11 2.31 -16.06 15.07
CA SER A 11 3.35 -16.96 14.56
C SER A 11 3.63 -17.98 15.64
N ASP A 12 3.61 -19.25 15.26
CA ASP A 12 4.04 -20.37 16.10
C ASP A 12 5.02 -21.25 15.29
N PRO A 13 5.62 -22.29 15.87
CA PRO A 13 6.53 -23.16 15.13
C PRO A 13 5.91 -23.85 13.91
N SER A 14 4.57 -23.90 13.80
CA SER A 14 3.85 -24.54 12.69
C SER A 14 3.58 -23.59 11.52
N GLY A 15 3.57 -22.27 11.75
CA GLY A 15 3.29 -21.31 10.70
C GLY A 15 2.84 -19.95 11.21
N THR A 16 2.21 -19.20 10.32
CA THR A 16 1.65 -17.88 10.63
C THR A 16 0.19 -17.81 10.22
N ILE A 17 -0.65 -17.15 11.02
CA ILE A 17 -2.07 -16.94 10.71
C ILE A 17 -2.50 -15.50 11.04
N PRO A 18 -3.28 -14.83 10.18
CA PRO A 18 -3.80 -13.50 10.48
C PRO A 18 -4.83 -13.56 11.61
N LEU A 19 -4.81 -12.56 12.47
CA LEU A 19 -5.73 -12.37 13.59
C LEU A 19 -6.32 -10.95 13.53
N THR A 20 -7.62 -10.81 13.78
CA THR A 20 -8.26 -9.52 14.05
C THR A 20 -8.61 -9.40 15.53
N LEU A 21 -7.99 -8.43 16.20
CA LEU A 21 -8.26 -8.01 17.56
C LEU A 21 -9.34 -6.94 17.57
N TRP A 22 -10.26 -7.02 18.54
CA TRP A 22 -11.37 -6.09 18.70
C TRP A 22 -11.34 -5.45 20.08
N GLU A 23 -11.64 -4.15 20.12
CA GLU A 23 -11.91 -3.39 21.35
C GLU A 23 -10.80 -3.52 22.41
N ASP A 24 -11.12 -4.11 23.56
CA ASP A 24 -10.25 -4.30 24.72
C ASP A 24 -9.06 -5.21 24.40
N LYS A 25 -9.24 -6.21 23.52
CA LYS A 25 -8.18 -7.18 23.17
C LYS A 25 -6.99 -6.58 22.46
N ILE A 26 -7.16 -5.38 21.89
CA ILE A 26 -6.05 -4.64 21.27
C ILE A 26 -5.01 -4.25 22.31
N ASN A 27 -5.44 -3.87 23.52
CA ASN A 27 -4.55 -3.37 24.58
C ASN A 27 -4.00 -4.50 25.46
N GLU A 28 -4.49 -5.73 25.33
CA GLU A 28 -4.04 -6.90 26.10
C GLU A 28 -2.78 -7.54 25.51
N VAL A 29 -2.36 -7.13 24.31
CA VAL A 29 -1.23 -7.71 23.59
C VAL A 29 -0.22 -6.67 23.15
N SER A 30 0.99 -7.13 22.88
CA SER A 30 2.11 -6.32 22.42
C SER A 30 2.97 -7.13 21.47
N GLU A 31 3.53 -6.48 20.47
CA GLU A 31 4.42 -7.09 19.49
C GLU A 31 5.63 -7.76 20.15
N GLY A 32 6.04 -8.91 19.63
CA GLY A 32 7.22 -9.65 20.09
C GLY A 32 7.03 -10.47 21.36
N LYS A 33 5.82 -10.48 21.95
CA LYS A 33 5.48 -11.33 23.10
C LYS A 33 4.66 -12.55 22.70
N THR A 34 4.69 -13.58 23.54
CA THR A 34 3.95 -14.82 23.36
C THR A 34 2.69 -14.86 24.22
N TYR A 35 1.58 -15.36 23.66
CA TYR A 35 0.27 -15.40 24.33
C TYR A 35 -0.46 -16.70 24.04
N THR A 36 -1.26 -17.14 25.02
CA THR A 36 -2.29 -18.16 24.83
C THR A 36 -3.64 -17.48 24.64
N PHE A 37 -4.29 -17.76 23.53
CA PHE A 37 -5.66 -17.32 23.28
C PHE A 37 -6.63 -18.48 23.52
N HIS A 38 -7.73 -18.21 24.22
CA HIS A 38 -8.83 -19.15 24.41
C HIS A 38 -10.09 -18.66 23.69
N ASN A 39 -10.84 -19.61 23.12
CA ASN A 39 -12.07 -19.38 22.35
C ASN A 39 -11.96 -18.29 21.26
N VAL A 40 -11.00 -18.46 20.35
CA VAL A 40 -10.84 -17.59 19.18
C VAL A 40 -11.73 -18.08 18.04
N ARG A 41 -12.34 -17.15 17.30
CA ARG A 41 -13.14 -17.49 16.12
C ARG A 41 -12.25 -17.79 14.93
N VAL A 42 -12.47 -18.93 14.28
CA VAL A 42 -11.91 -19.21 12.95
C VAL A 42 -12.83 -18.64 11.88
N ILE A 43 -12.27 -17.86 10.97
CA ILE A 43 -12.95 -17.17 9.88
C ILE A 43 -12.39 -17.71 8.56
N LYS A 44 -13.26 -18.09 7.64
CA LYS A 44 -12.88 -18.50 6.29
C LYS A 44 -13.25 -17.39 5.31
N GLU A 45 -12.27 -16.86 4.58
CA GLU A 45 -12.52 -15.84 3.56
C GLU A 45 -13.29 -16.44 2.37
N TYR A 46 -14.42 -15.81 2.02
CA TYR A 46 -15.35 -16.31 0.99
C TYR A 46 -14.72 -16.46 -0.41
N LYS A 47 -13.68 -15.66 -0.73
CA LYS A 47 -13.09 -15.61 -2.08
C LYS A 47 -11.75 -16.33 -2.23
N SER A 48 -11.03 -16.58 -1.13
CA SER A 48 -9.63 -17.02 -1.18
C SER A 48 -9.41 -18.38 -0.51
N ASP A 49 -10.44 -18.96 0.13
CA ASP A 49 -10.35 -20.13 1.01
C ASP A 49 -9.33 -19.98 2.17
N LYS A 50 -8.73 -18.80 2.35
CA LYS A 50 -7.78 -18.52 3.44
C LYS A 50 -8.49 -18.51 4.78
N LEU A 51 -7.78 -19.00 5.80
CA LEU A 51 -8.22 -18.97 7.18
C LEU A 51 -7.63 -17.76 7.91
N ALA A 52 -8.45 -17.16 8.76
CA ALA A 52 -8.09 -16.08 9.66
C ALA A 52 -8.70 -16.32 11.03
N LEU A 53 -8.20 -15.60 12.03
CA LEU A 53 -8.69 -15.64 13.40
C LEU A 53 -9.35 -14.30 13.77
N GLY A 54 -10.28 -14.34 14.73
CA GLY A 54 -10.88 -13.14 15.28
C GLY A 54 -11.28 -13.28 16.74
N THR A 55 -11.06 -12.23 17.53
CA THR A 55 -11.44 -12.18 18.96
C THR A 55 -12.90 -11.76 19.18
N THR A 56 -13.78 -12.04 18.23
CA THR A 56 -15.20 -11.61 18.30
C THR A 56 -16.05 -12.48 19.25
N MET A 57 -15.49 -13.55 19.82
CA MET A 57 -16.19 -14.38 20.80
C MET A 57 -16.23 -13.65 22.14
N HIS A 58 -17.40 -13.63 22.76
CA HIS A 58 -17.67 -12.88 24.00
C HIS A 58 -16.86 -13.37 25.21
N ASP A 59 -16.41 -14.61 25.18
CA ASP A 59 -15.62 -15.31 26.19
C ASP A 59 -14.18 -15.58 25.70
N CYS A 60 -13.74 -14.86 24.66
CA CYS A 60 -12.35 -14.88 24.22
C CYS A 60 -11.45 -14.32 25.33
N THR A 61 -10.44 -15.07 25.74
CA THR A 61 -9.44 -14.62 26.73
C THR A 61 -8.04 -14.70 26.16
N VAL A 62 -7.18 -13.83 26.64
CA VAL A 62 -5.76 -13.73 26.25
C VAL A 62 -4.92 -13.70 27.52
N SER A 63 -3.88 -14.52 27.57
CA SER A 63 -2.93 -14.53 28.68
C SER A 63 -1.51 -14.65 28.14
N GLU A 64 -0.58 -13.88 28.69
CA GLU A 64 0.85 -13.99 28.37
C GLU A 64 1.35 -15.40 28.67
N ALA A 65 2.24 -15.91 27.82
CA ALA A 65 2.79 -17.26 27.89
C ALA A 65 4.31 -17.23 27.68
N GLU A 66 4.98 -18.33 28.01
CA GLU A 66 6.42 -18.47 27.77
C GLU A 66 6.74 -18.45 26.28
N ASP A 67 7.88 -17.85 25.92
CA ASP A 67 8.33 -17.78 24.54
C ASP A 67 8.68 -19.15 23.98
N PHE A 68 8.46 -19.32 22.67
CA PHE A 68 8.88 -20.51 21.96
C PHE A 68 10.41 -20.60 21.90
N ILE A 69 10.95 -21.79 22.19
CA ILE A 69 12.38 -22.09 22.05
C ILE A 69 12.78 -22.21 20.58
N GLU A 70 11.85 -22.66 19.74
CA GLU A 70 12.04 -22.90 18.32
C GLU A 70 12.02 -21.60 17.51
N SER A 71 12.71 -21.58 16.38
CA SER A 71 12.69 -20.41 15.48
C SER A 71 11.30 -20.23 14.87
N LEU A 72 10.70 -19.06 15.09
CA LEU A 72 9.41 -18.75 14.49
C LEU A 72 9.56 -18.37 13.00
N PRO A 73 8.60 -18.76 12.15
CA PRO A 73 8.56 -18.30 10.77
C PRO A 73 8.38 -16.77 10.73
N GLN A 74 9.22 -16.07 9.96
CA GLN A 74 8.98 -14.66 9.65
C GLN A 74 7.79 -14.56 8.71
N SER A 75 6.76 -13.80 9.09
CA SER A 75 5.62 -13.50 8.22
C SER A 75 6.09 -12.70 6.99
N VAL A 76 5.84 -13.22 5.79
CA VAL A 76 6.29 -12.61 4.53
C VAL A 76 5.28 -11.59 3.97
N GLU A 77 4.03 -11.62 4.44
CA GLU A 77 2.93 -10.79 3.93
C GLU A 77 2.14 -10.15 5.09
N LEU A 78 2.54 -8.93 5.47
CA LEU A 78 1.69 -8.04 6.25
C LEU A 78 0.49 -7.59 5.39
N PRO A 79 -0.74 -7.47 5.94
CA PRO A 79 -1.91 -6.93 5.27
C PRO A 79 -1.62 -5.50 4.82
N ASP A 80 -2.25 -5.04 3.74
CA ASP A 80 -2.09 -3.67 3.23
C ASP A 80 -2.45 -2.60 4.30
N SER A 81 -3.30 -2.93 5.27
CA SER A 81 -3.64 -2.09 6.43
C SER A 81 -2.48 -1.94 7.43
N PHE A 82 -1.55 -2.90 7.48
CA PHE A 82 -0.36 -2.92 8.33
C PHE A 82 0.84 -2.27 7.68
N THR A 83 0.85 -2.23 6.34
CA THR A 83 1.89 -1.55 5.60
C THR A 83 1.50 -0.12 5.29
N THR A 84 0.26 0.34 5.40
CA THR A 84 -0.08 1.72 5.04
C THR A 84 0.06 2.72 6.19
N THR A 85 0.78 3.81 5.96
CA THR A 85 0.94 4.92 6.91
C THR A 85 0.44 6.23 6.31
N GLU A 86 -0.18 7.05 7.14
CA GLU A 86 -0.53 8.44 6.82
C GLU A 86 0.56 9.38 7.29
N ALA A 87 0.98 10.31 6.43
CA ALA A 87 1.98 11.31 6.76
C ALA A 87 1.61 12.68 6.18
N LYS A 88 2.03 13.73 6.88
CA LYS A 88 2.03 15.10 6.36
C LYS A 88 3.41 15.36 5.81
N VAL A 89 3.49 15.70 4.53
CA VAL A 89 4.76 15.77 3.84
C VAL A 89 4.89 17.01 2.97
N GLU A 90 6.08 17.58 2.95
CA GLU A 90 6.51 18.54 1.95
C GLU A 90 7.31 17.81 0.86
N VAL A 91 7.03 18.09 -0.41
CA VAL A 91 7.80 17.53 -1.52
C VAL A 91 9.00 18.43 -1.77
N ILE A 92 10.21 17.91 -1.55
CA ILE A 92 11.45 18.70 -1.56
C ILE A 92 12.37 18.38 -2.75
N GLY A 93 12.07 17.34 -3.52
CA GLY A 93 12.89 16.97 -4.67
C GLY A 93 12.28 15.88 -5.54
N LEU A 94 12.60 15.90 -6.83
CA LEU A 94 12.31 14.80 -7.77
C LEU A 94 13.58 13.95 -7.95
N LEU A 95 13.48 12.63 -7.77
CA LEU A 95 14.57 11.70 -8.03
C LEU A 95 14.47 11.08 -9.42
N THR A 96 13.30 10.53 -9.74
CA THR A 96 13.10 9.75 -10.97
C THR A 96 11.75 10.10 -11.56
N PHE A 97 11.72 10.34 -12.87
CA PHE A 97 10.49 10.38 -13.64
C PHE A 97 10.52 9.32 -14.73
N GLY A 98 9.38 8.71 -15.00
CA GLY A 98 9.28 7.72 -16.06
C GLY A 98 7.89 7.63 -16.66
N LYS A 99 7.85 7.31 -17.95
CA LYS A 99 6.61 7.00 -18.68
C LYS A 99 6.54 5.52 -18.96
N TYR A 100 5.33 4.99 -18.98
CA TYR A 100 5.08 3.60 -19.35
C TYR A 100 3.77 3.48 -20.11
N LEU A 101 3.69 2.42 -20.90
CA LEU A 101 2.48 2.07 -21.63
C LEU A 101 1.62 1.14 -20.79
N SER A 102 0.31 1.32 -20.90
CA SER A 102 -0.72 0.46 -20.33
C SER A 102 -1.64 -0.08 -21.43
N CYS A 103 -2.15 -1.29 -21.20
CA CYS A 103 -3.11 -1.92 -22.10
C CYS A 103 -4.42 -1.13 -22.16
N LEU A 104 -4.97 -0.91 -23.36
CA LEU A 104 -6.22 -0.19 -23.55
C LEU A 104 -7.45 -0.90 -22.97
N GLN A 105 -7.37 -2.23 -22.75
CA GLN A 105 -8.50 -3.03 -22.23
C GLN A 105 -8.42 -3.26 -20.73
N CYS A 106 -7.26 -3.68 -20.22
CA CYS A 106 -7.12 -4.04 -18.80
C CYS A 106 -6.39 -2.99 -17.97
N HIS A 107 -5.92 -1.89 -18.58
CA HIS A 107 -5.24 -0.75 -17.96
C HIS A 107 -3.91 -1.07 -17.22
N LYS A 108 -3.53 -2.35 -17.14
CA LYS A 108 -2.25 -2.77 -16.55
C LYS A 108 -1.07 -2.41 -17.43
N LYS A 109 0.07 -2.15 -16.79
CA LYS A 109 1.36 -1.88 -17.43
C LYS A 109 1.68 -3.02 -18.40
N VAL A 110 2.05 -2.66 -19.62
CA VAL A 110 2.61 -3.60 -20.59
C VAL A 110 4.12 -3.48 -20.54
N ALA A 111 4.82 -4.61 -20.51
CA ALA A 111 6.27 -4.60 -20.60
C ALA A 111 6.69 -4.03 -21.96
N ASP A 112 7.81 -3.32 -22.00
CA ASP A 112 8.50 -3.00 -23.25
C ASP A 112 9.16 -4.29 -23.77
N GLY A 113 8.32 -5.21 -24.25
CA GLY A 113 8.67 -6.51 -24.80
C GLY A 113 7.68 -6.79 -25.91
N SER A 114 8.04 -6.33 -27.11
CA SER A 114 7.14 -6.25 -28.26
C SER A 114 6.79 -7.62 -28.85
N PHE A 115 5.64 -7.69 -29.52
CA PHE A 115 5.48 -8.63 -30.64
C PHE A 115 6.18 -8.07 -31.90
N THR A 116 6.08 -6.75 -32.15
CA THR A 116 6.91 -5.95 -33.08
C THR A 116 6.97 -4.47 -32.64
N ALA A 117 7.81 -3.62 -33.25
CA ALA A 117 7.91 -2.18 -32.89
C ALA A 117 6.59 -1.39 -32.92
N LYS A 118 5.59 -1.85 -33.69
CA LYS A 118 4.28 -1.19 -33.84
C LYS A 118 3.15 -1.88 -33.06
N ILE A 119 3.38 -3.09 -32.55
CA ILE A 119 2.33 -3.96 -31.99
C ILE A 119 2.81 -4.54 -30.66
N ILE A 120 1.97 -4.37 -29.64
CA ILE A 120 2.21 -4.88 -28.28
C ILE A 120 1.17 -5.95 -27.95
N LYS A 121 1.63 -7.08 -27.43
CA LYS A 121 0.77 -8.09 -26.82
C LYS A 121 0.77 -7.90 -25.31
N CYS A 122 -0.40 -7.72 -24.72
CA CYS A 122 -0.54 -7.59 -23.27
C CYS A 122 -0.36 -8.96 -22.60
N GLY A 123 0.66 -9.09 -21.75
CA GLY A 123 0.90 -10.33 -20.99
C GLY A 123 -0.18 -10.65 -19.95
N ASN A 124 -1.01 -9.67 -19.55
CA ASN A 124 -2.03 -9.88 -18.53
C ASN A 124 -3.39 -10.32 -19.06
N CYS A 125 -3.81 -9.84 -20.24
CA CYS A 125 -5.13 -10.17 -20.81
C CYS A 125 -5.06 -10.73 -22.24
N ASN A 126 -3.86 -10.98 -22.76
CA ASN A 126 -3.58 -11.50 -24.10
C ASN A 126 -4.05 -10.63 -25.29
N LEU A 127 -4.61 -9.43 -25.04
CA LEU A 127 -4.95 -8.49 -26.10
C LEU A 127 -3.71 -8.07 -26.88
N THR A 128 -3.77 -8.16 -28.20
CA THR A 128 -2.77 -7.62 -29.10
C THR A 128 -3.27 -6.29 -29.67
N GLN A 129 -2.50 -5.21 -29.47
CA GLN A 129 -2.92 -3.84 -29.76
C GLN A 129 -1.81 -3.04 -30.44
N LYS A 130 -2.21 -1.99 -31.18
CA LYS A 130 -1.24 -1.05 -31.76
C LYS A 130 -0.57 -0.25 -30.64
N ARG A 131 0.74 -0.03 -30.75
CA ARG A 131 1.54 0.68 -29.74
C ARG A 131 1.06 2.12 -29.52
N ASP A 132 0.64 2.79 -30.58
CA ASP A 132 0.09 4.16 -30.56
C ASP A 132 -1.31 4.26 -29.94
N LYS A 133 -1.98 3.13 -29.70
CA LYS A 133 -3.26 3.05 -28.99
C LYS A 133 -3.12 2.60 -27.54
N CYS A 134 -1.91 2.30 -27.07
CA CYS A 134 -1.68 2.09 -25.65
C CYS A 134 -1.86 3.39 -24.87
N ILE A 135 -2.35 3.27 -23.64
CA ILE A 135 -2.51 4.41 -22.74
C ILE A 135 -1.12 4.77 -22.20
N THR A 136 -0.71 6.02 -22.35
CA THR A 136 0.55 6.50 -21.76
C THR A 136 0.28 7.02 -20.36
N ASN A 137 0.97 6.44 -19.37
CA ASN A 137 0.96 6.87 -17.98
C ASN A 137 2.36 7.29 -17.55
N CYS A 138 2.46 8.01 -16.44
CA CYS A 138 3.74 8.33 -15.81
C CYS A 138 3.78 7.94 -14.33
N PHE A 139 5.00 7.92 -13.79
CA PHE A 139 5.27 7.85 -12.37
C PHE A 139 6.42 8.81 -12.02
N ALA A 140 6.44 9.25 -10.77
CA ALA A 140 7.48 10.09 -10.21
C ALA A 140 7.90 9.53 -8.85
N GLN A 141 9.21 9.34 -8.65
CA GLN A 141 9.79 9.10 -7.34
C GLN A 141 10.30 10.42 -6.80
N VAL A 142 9.78 10.84 -5.65
CA VAL A 142 10.09 12.14 -5.06
C VAL A 142 10.62 11.97 -3.64
N LYS A 143 11.51 12.87 -3.26
CA LYS A 143 11.97 13.03 -1.88
C LYS A 143 10.97 13.91 -1.14
N VAL A 144 10.55 13.44 0.02
CA VAL A 144 9.63 14.16 0.90
C VAL A 144 10.24 14.37 2.27
N SER A 145 9.83 15.46 2.93
CA SER A 145 10.21 15.81 4.29
C SER A 145 8.99 15.71 5.22
N GLN A 146 9.18 15.09 6.39
CA GLN A 146 8.22 14.99 7.49
C GLN A 146 8.97 15.15 8.81
N ASP A 147 8.66 16.21 9.58
CA ASP A 147 9.21 16.43 10.93
C ASP A 147 10.73 16.18 11.00
N ASP A 148 11.49 16.82 10.10
CA ASP A 148 12.95 16.71 9.88
C ASP A 148 13.47 15.36 9.32
N ASN A 149 12.61 14.35 9.17
CA ASN A 149 12.95 13.10 8.48
C ASN A 149 12.67 13.20 6.98
N GLN A 150 13.59 12.69 6.16
CA GLN A 150 13.44 12.65 4.71
C GLN A 150 13.40 11.21 4.19
N PHE A 151 12.46 10.94 3.31
CA PHE A 151 12.33 9.63 2.65
C PHE A 151 11.84 9.78 1.21
N THR A 152 11.89 8.68 0.45
CA THR A 152 11.45 8.67 -0.95
C THR A 152 10.13 7.93 -1.07
N VAL A 153 9.21 8.48 -1.87
CA VAL A 153 7.90 7.90 -2.18
C VAL A 153 7.63 7.94 -3.67
N THR A 154 6.75 7.05 -4.15
CA THR A 154 6.39 6.93 -5.56
C THR A 154 4.95 7.37 -5.80
N PHE A 155 4.77 8.39 -6.63
CA PHE A 155 3.48 8.83 -7.17
C PHE A 155 3.25 8.19 -8.54
N PHE A 156 2.12 7.53 -8.72
CA PHE A 156 1.65 7.12 -10.06
C PHE A 156 0.71 8.17 -10.65
N GLN A 157 0.40 8.02 -11.95
CA GLN A 157 -0.44 8.94 -12.72
C GLN A 157 -1.66 9.48 -11.95
N GLU A 158 -2.41 8.62 -11.26
CA GLU A 158 -3.63 9.02 -10.55
C GLU A 158 -3.31 9.95 -9.36
N GLN A 159 -2.24 9.68 -8.62
CA GLN A 159 -1.79 10.53 -7.52
C GLN A 159 -1.21 11.86 -8.05
N ILE A 160 -0.47 11.82 -9.16
CA ILE A 160 0.05 13.04 -9.82
C ILE A 160 -1.12 13.94 -10.26
N LYS A 161 -2.16 13.38 -10.89
CA LYS A 161 -3.38 14.14 -11.25
C LYS A 161 -4.04 14.80 -10.03
N LYS A 162 -4.07 14.14 -8.88
CA LYS A 162 -4.59 14.73 -7.63
C LYS A 162 -3.76 15.95 -7.20
N VAL A 163 -2.43 15.88 -7.32
CA VAL A 163 -1.56 17.04 -7.04
C VAL A 163 -1.88 18.21 -7.98
N PHE A 164 -2.03 17.97 -9.28
CA PHE A 164 -2.47 19.02 -10.22
C PHE A 164 -3.80 19.65 -9.83
N ASN A 165 -4.77 18.84 -9.41
CA ASN A 165 -6.08 19.33 -8.98
C ASN A 165 -5.99 20.18 -7.70
N ILE A 166 -5.17 19.76 -6.73
CA ILE A 166 -4.92 20.51 -5.48
C ILE A 166 -4.27 21.85 -5.80
N SER A 167 -3.26 21.86 -6.68
CA SER A 167 -2.54 23.06 -7.09
C SER A 167 -3.30 23.90 -8.14
N GLN A 168 -4.51 23.50 -8.54
CA GLN A 168 -5.32 24.14 -9.59
C GLN A 168 -4.55 24.35 -10.91
N ARG A 169 -3.68 23.40 -11.27
CA ARG A 169 -2.85 23.43 -12.48
C ARG A 169 -3.44 22.51 -13.56
N PRO A 170 -3.29 22.83 -14.86
CA PRO A 170 -3.71 21.95 -15.94
C PRO A 170 -2.88 20.66 -15.95
N GLN A 171 -3.56 19.51 -16.03
CA GLN A 171 -2.90 18.19 -16.10
C GLN A 171 -2.05 18.05 -17.38
N THR A 172 -0.92 17.37 -17.26
CA THR A 172 0.01 17.12 -18.35
C THR A 172 0.80 15.84 -18.12
N LEU A 173 1.47 15.35 -19.16
CA LEU A 173 2.46 14.26 -19.10
C LEU A 173 3.89 14.78 -19.31
N ASP A 174 4.06 16.10 -19.37
CA ASP A 174 5.36 16.74 -19.53
C ASP A 174 6.15 16.70 -18.22
N GLU A 175 7.43 16.30 -18.30
CA GLU A 175 8.27 16.06 -17.12
C GLU A 175 8.53 17.35 -16.35
N GLU A 176 8.88 18.44 -17.03
CA GLU A 176 9.20 19.73 -16.41
C GLU A 176 7.98 20.26 -15.65
N LYS A 177 6.80 20.26 -16.29
CA LYS A 177 5.56 20.71 -15.65
C LYS A 177 5.09 19.82 -14.51
N ILE A 178 5.33 18.52 -14.58
CA ILE A 178 5.04 17.58 -13.47
C ILE A 178 5.98 17.86 -12.30
N THR A 179 7.27 18.08 -12.59
CA THR A 179 8.28 18.43 -11.59
C THR A 179 7.90 19.71 -10.87
N GLU A 180 7.55 20.75 -11.63
CA GLU A 180 7.09 22.04 -11.10
C GLU A 180 5.83 21.86 -10.23
N ALA A 181 4.83 21.12 -10.72
CA ALA A 181 3.59 20.91 -9.96
C ALA A 181 3.78 20.11 -8.66
N LEU A 182 4.75 19.18 -8.61
CA LEU A 182 5.08 18.41 -7.42
C LEU A 182 5.88 19.23 -6.41
N LEU A 183 6.86 20.01 -6.85
CA LEU A 183 7.72 20.83 -5.98
C LEU A 183 7.00 22.09 -5.46
N ASP A 184 6.10 22.67 -6.24
CA ASP A 184 5.29 23.82 -5.83
C ASP A 184 4.01 23.41 -5.08
N ALA A 185 3.80 22.10 -4.85
CA ALA A 185 2.63 21.63 -4.13
C ALA A 185 2.67 22.12 -2.67
N PRO A 186 1.52 22.50 -2.09
CA PRO A 186 1.44 22.74 -0.65
C PRO A 186 1.73 21.45 0.13
N ILE A 187 1.91 21.54 1.45
CA ILE A 187 2.03 20.36 2.31
C ILE A 187 0.87 19.40 2.02
N LEU A 188 1.23 18.16 1.70
CA LEU A 188 0.29 17.11 1.30
C LEU A 188 0.03 16.18 2.47
N LYS A 189 -1.21 15.75 2.63
CA LYS A 189 -1.54 14.56 3.42
C LYS A 189 -1.53 13.36 2.48
N ILE A 190 -0.58 12.45 2.69
CA ILE A 190 -0.41 11.23 1.89
C ILE A 190 -0.72 9.99 2.70
N LYS A 191 -1.20 8.94 2.03
CA LYS A 191 -1.28 7.58 2.55
C LYS A 191 -0.48 6.67 1.64
N TYR A 192 0.55 6.01 2.17
CA TYR A 192 1.50 5.24 1.37
C TYR A 192 1.82 3.89 2.02
N ASP A 193 2.22 2.92 1.21
CA ASP A 193 2.67 1.61 1.64
C ASP A 193 4.13 1.66 2.15
N ASN A 194 4.40 1.15 3.34
CA ASN A 194 5.66 1.28 4.08
C ASN A 194 6.78 0.46 3.47
N LYS A 195 6.45 -0.62 2.77
CA LYS A 195 7.42 -1.55 2.16
C LYS A 195 7.85 -1.06 0.78
N SER A 196 6.88 -0.75 -0.08
CA SER A 196 7.09 -0.30 -1.46
C SER A 196 7.27 1.21 -1.59
N LYS A 197 6.87 1.99 -0.57
CA LYS A 197 6.79 3.46 -0.60
C LYS A 197 5.92 4.00 -1.73
N ILE A 198 4.95 3.21 -2.19
CA ILE A 198 3.96 3.63 -3.19
C ILE A 198 2.82 4.37 -2.52
N ILE A 199 2.44 5.52 -3.07
CA ILE A 199 1.33 6.31 -2.55
C ILE A 199 0.01 5.79 -3.09
N ASN A 200 -0.91 5.54 -2.18
CA ASN A 200 -2.28 5.13 -2.47
C ASN A 200 -3.20 6.35 -2.56
N GLU A 201 -3.08 7.29 -1.63
CA GLU A 201 -3.95 8.47 -1.54
C GLU A 201 -3.16 9.76 -1.31
N VAL A 202 -3.67 10.85 -1.89
CA VAL A 202 -3.14 12.22 -1.76
C VAL A 202 -4.32 13.15 -1.54
N SER A 203 -4.19 14.05 -0.58
CA SER A 203 -5.19 15.07 -0.25
C SER A 203 -4.51 16.36 0.23
N PRO A 204 -5.16 17.52 0.10
CA PRO A 204 -4.62 18.76 0.67
C PRO A 204 -4.58 18.65 2.19
N TYR A 205 -3.52 19.18 2.81
CA TYR A 205 -3.52 19.40 4.24
C TYR A 205 -4.25 20.72 4.55
N ILE A 206 -5.40 20.63 5.23
CA ILE A 206 -6.18 21.80 5.68
C ILE A 206 -5.85 22.01 7.16
N ILE A 207 -5.41 23.22 7.50
CA ILE A 207 -5.12 23.68 8.86
C ILE A 207 -6.43 24.04 9.56
#